data_AF-A0A2V6XNN5-F1
#
_entry.id   AF-A0A2V6XNN5-F1
#
_cell.length_a   1.000
_cell.length_b   1.000
_cell.length_c   1.000
_cell.angle_alpha   90.00
_cell.angle_beta   90.00
_cell.angle_gamma   90.00
#
_symmetry.space_group_name_H-M   'P 1'
#
loop_
_entity.id
_entity.type
_entity.pdbx_description
1 polymer ?
#
loop_
_entity_poly.entity_id
_entity_poly.type
_entity_poly.pdbx_seq_one_letter_code
_entity_poly.pdbx_strand_id
1 'polypeptide(L)' 'MFAEALRRSGTRNMVMVGDQIDADIGGAHEFGLDSVLVGTGVSVAPIGAGLVRVQPTYLLPSLG' A
#
# COMPACT_ATOMS: atom_id res chain seq x y z
N MET A 1 -0.52 -10.88 8.49
CA MET A 1 -0.73 -11.23 7.07
C MET A 1 0.60 -11.24 6.29
N PHE A 2 1.34 -10.13 6.26
CA PHE A 2 2.59 -10.04 5.48
C PHE A 2 3.69 -11.03 5.87
N ALA A 3 3.85 -11.35 7.17
CA ALA A 3 4.80 -12.38 7.61
C ALA A 3 4.49 -13.77 7.03
N GLU A 4 3.20 -14.11 6.93
CA GLU A 4 2.76 -15.38 6.33
C GLU A 4 2.95 -15.36 4.81
N ALA A 5 2.69 -14.21 4.17
CA ALA A 5 2.94 -14.03 2.75
C ALA A 5 4.45 -14.16 2.43
N LEU A 6 5.33 -13.58 3.25
CA LEU A 6 6.79 -13.75 3.16
C LEU A 6 7.20 -15.22 3.36
N ARG A 7 6.62 -15.90 4.35
CA ARG A 7 6.90 -17.33 4.59
C ARG A 7 6.53 -18.19 3.39
N ARG A 8 5.44 -17.87 2.69
CA ARG A 8 4.97 -18.60 1.49
C ARG A 8 5.71 -18.23 0.22
N SER A 9 6.03 -16.95 0.03
CA SER A 9 6.73 -16.45 -1.15
C SER A 9 8.22 -16.76 -1.11
N GLY A 10 8.81 -16.88 0.08
CA GLY A 10 10.24 -17.06 0.30
C GLY A 10 11.08 -15.82 -0.08
N THR A 11 10.46 -14.68 -0.33
CA THR A 11 11.15 -13.46 -0.81
C THR A 11 10.52 -12.18 -0.28
N ARG A 12 11.34 -11.15 -0.07
CA ARG A 12 10.89 -9.79 0.24
C ARG A 12 10.63 -8.94 -0.99
N ASN A 13 10.92 -9.44 -2.20
CA ASN A 13 10.57 -8.78 -3.45
C ASN A 13 9.07 -8.93 -3.72
N MET A 14 8.27 -8.24 -2.92
CA MET A 14 6.83 -8.29 -2.88
C MET A 14 6.29 -6.87 -2.83
N VAL A 15 5.13 -6.67 -3.42
CA VAL A 15 4.39 -5.40 -3.36
C VAL A 15 3.00 -5.68 -2.82
N MET A 16 2.54 -4.87 -1.85
CA MET A 16 1.15 -4.88 -1.41
C MET A 16 0.29 -4.08 -2.39
N VAL A 17 -0.83 -4.63 -2.83
CA VAL A 17 -1.78 -3.94 -3.71
C VAL A 17 -3.12 -3.90 -3.00
N GLY A 18 -3.66 -2.69 -2.76
CA GLY A 18 -4.90 -2.50 -2.01
C GLY A 18 -5.52 -1.12 -2.23
N ASP A 19 -6.66 -0.85 -1.63
CA ASP A 19 -7.45 0.38 -1.82
C ASP A 19 -7.62 1.22 -0.53
N GLN A 20 -7.15 0.69 0.61
CA GLN A 20 -7.25 1.35 1.91
C GLN A 20 -5.88 1.84 2.42
N ILE A 21 -5.76 3.15 2.67
CA ILE A 21 -4.51 3.76 3.17
C ILE A 21 -4.13 3.21 4.55
N ASP A 22 -5.05 3.21 5.53
CA ASP A 22 -4.68 2.87 6.91
C ASP A 22 -4.36 1.37 7.07
N ALA A 23 -5.10 0.50 6.39
CA ALA A 23 -4.95 -0.95 6.51
C ALA A 23 -3.87 -1.51 5.56
N ASP A 24 -4.04 -1.34 4.24
CA ASP A 24 -3.18 -1.97 3.25
C ASP A 24 -1.81 -1.27 3.19
N ILE A 25 -1.84 0.06 3.00
CA ILE A 25 -0.62 0.86 2.85
C ILE A 25 0.09 1.02 4.21
N GLY A 26 -0.67 1.29 5.27
CA GLY A 26 -0.16 1.34 6.64
C GLY A 26 0.51 0.02 7.05
N GLY A 27 -0.17 -1.10 6.84
CA GLY A 27 0.38 -2.42 7.15
C GLY A 27 1.62 -2.77 6.30
N ALA A 28 1.64 -2.40 5.02
CA ALA A 28 2.82 -2.60 4.17
C ALA A 28 4.01 -1.75 4.62
N HIS A 29 3.77 -0.48 4.97
CA HIS A 29 4.79 0.42 5.51
C HIS A 29 5.37 -0.09 6.84
N GLU A 30 4.52 -0.51 7.77
CA GLU A 30 4.96 -1.11 9.05
C GLU A 30 5.79 -2.38 8.84
N PHE A 31 5.48 -3.16 7.79
CA PHE A 31 6.23 -4.38 7.46
C PHE A 31 7.46 -4.13 6.57
N GLY A 32 7.67 -2.90 6.10
CA GLY A 32 8.76 -2.51 5.20
C GLY A 32 8.65 -3.13 3.81
N LEU A 33 7.47 -3.01 3.19
CA LEU A 33 7.20 -3.42 1.80
C LEU A 33 6.75 -2.22 0.97
N ASP A 34 7.03 -2.31 -0.33
CA ASP A 34 6.41 -1.42 -1.30
C ASP A 34 4.91 -1.64 -1.37
N SER A 35 4.18 -0.57 -1.68
CA SER A 35 2.73 -0.61 -1.75
C SER A 35 2.16 0.19 -2.92
N VAL A 36 1.07 -0.32 -3.46
CA VAL A 36 0.31 0.28 -4.55
C VAL A 36 -1.09 0.56 -4.03
N LEU A 37 -1.49 1.82 -4.04
CA LEU A 37 -2.88 2.21 -3.78
C LEU A 37 -3.64 2.20 -5.11
N VAL A 38 -4.65 1.34 -5.20
CA VAL A 38 -5.56 1.24 -6.34
C VAL A 38 -6.87 1.93 -6.00
N GLY A 39 -7.31 2.91 -6.79
CA GLY A 39 -8.63 3.48 -6.58
C GLY A 39 -8.94 4.74 -7.39
N THR A 40 -10.23 4.99 -7.54
CA THR A 40 -10.78 6.15 -8.25
C THR A 40 -10.81 7.37 -7.34
N GLY A 41 -9.68 8.06 -7.13
CA GLY A 41 -9.64 9.47 -6.71
C GLY A 41 -10.20 9.87 -5.32
N VAL A 42 -10.91 9.00 -4.59
CA VAL A 42 -11.62 9.38 -3.34
C VAL A 42 -10.76 9.18 -2.09
N SER A 43 -9.85 8.19 -2.07
CA SER A 43 -8.94 7.97 -0.95
C SER A 43 -7.61 8.74 -1.07
N VAL A 44 -7.33 9.31 -2.24
CA VAL A 44 -6.21 10.24 -2.41
C VAL A 44 -6.65 11.63 -1.98
N ALA A 45 -6.86 11.81 -0.66
CA ALA A 45 -6.70 13.14 -0.08
C ALA A 45 -5.34 13.66 -0.57
N PRO A 46 -5.25 14.94 -1.01
CA PRO A 46 -4.08 15.43 -1.73
C PRO A 46 -2.82 15.08 -0.96
N ILE A 47 -1.97 14.25 -1.57
CA ILE A 47 -0.64 13.91 -1.09
C ILE A 47 0.11 15.24 -1.00
N GLY A 48 0.14 15.83 0.19
CA GLY A 48 0.61 17.20 0.41
C GLY A 48 -0.18 17.99 1.45
N ALA A 49 -1.42 17.60 1.80
CA ALA A 49 -2.24 18.27 2.81
C ALA A 49 -2.11 17.64 4.21
N GLY A 50 -0.89 17.41 4.68
CA GLY A 50 -0.53 17.34 6.11
C GLY A 50 -1.17 16.28 7.04
N LEU A 51 -2.06 15.39 6.57
CA LEU A 51 -2.81 14.47 7.44
C LEU A 51 -2.58 12.97 7.20
N VAL A 52 -1.98 12.57 6.08
CA VAL A 52 -1.72 11.16 5.81
C VAL A 52 -0.38 10.75 6.42
N ARG A 53 -0.41 9.89 7.44
CA ARG A 53 0.79 9.40 8.15
C ARG A 53 1.66 8.46 7.31
N VAL A 54 1.10 7.85 6.28
CA VAL A 54 1.76 6.83 5.44
C VAL A 54 1.41 7.05 3.97
N GLN A 55 2.41 7.06 3.09
CA GLN A 55 2.22 7.22 1.64
C GLN A 55 2.48 5.90 0.90
N PRO A 56 1.72 5.59 -0.16
CA PRO A 56 2.00 4.44 -1.01
C PRO A 56 3.24 4.70 -1.88
N THR A 57 3.95 3.62 -2.26
CA THR A 57 5.07 3.70 -3.22
C THR A 57 4.57 4.06 -4.62
N TYR A 58 3.39 3.55 -4.99
CA TYR A 58 2.77 3.75 -6.30
C TYR A 58 1.28 4.02 -6.19
N LEU A 59 0.74 4.75 -7.17
CA LEU A 59 -0.69 4.96 -7.36
C LEU A 59 -1.13 4.34 -8.68
N LEU A 60 -2.21 3.56 -8.64
CA LEU A 60 -2.86 3.03 -9.83
C LEU A 60 -4.34 3.45 -9.85
N PRO A 61 -4.86 3.98 -10.95
CA PRO A 61 -6.29 4.33 -11.04
C PRO A 61 -7.19 3.08 -11.09
N SER A 62 -6.71 1.99 -11.68
CA SER A 62 -7.38 0.69 -11.76
C SER A 62 -6.37 -0.41 -12.14
N LEU A 63 -6.76 -1.69 -12.03
CA LEU A 63 -5.91 -2.84 -12.38
C LEU A 63 -6.05 -3.34 -13.84
N GLY A 64 -6.96 -2.76 -14.62
CA GLY A 64 -7.21 -3.15 -16.02
C GLY A 64 -8.03 -4.44 -16.16
#